data_AF-A0A5B8WCG6-F1
#
_entry.id   AF-A0A5B8WCG6-F1
#
_cell.length_a   1.000
_cell.length_b   1.000
_cell.length_c   1.000
_cell.angle_alpha   90.00
_cell.angle_beta   90.00
_cell.angle_gamma   90.00
#
_symmetry.space_group_name_H-M   'P 1'
#
loop_
_entity.id
_entity.type
_entity.pdbx_description
1 polymer ?
#
loop_
_entity_poly.entity_id
_entity_poly.type
_entity_poly.pdbx_seq_one_letter_code
_entity_poly.pdbx_strand_id
1 'polypeptide(L)' 'MRKAKHKLIDYQIFNQKSCQTQEDITIREQQYFDYFLKGAPMPVWMAKGVPAVDKGKDWGLELVKPL' A
#
# COMPACT_ATOMS: atom_id res chain seq x y z
N MET A 1 -27.99 15.61 -18.31
CA MET A 1 -27.06 16.20 -17.32
C MET A 1 -26.29 15.17 -16.45
N ARG A 2 -26.14 13.88 -16.84
CA ARG A 2 -25.36 12.87 -16.06
C ARG A 2 -24.03 12.44 -16.70
N LYS A 3 -23.68 12.97 -17.88
CA LYS A 3 -22.47 12.57 -18.62
C LYS A 3 -21.20 13.37 -18.27
N ALA A 4 -21.32 14.47 -17.52
CA ALA A 4 -20.18 15.32 -17.15
C ALA A 4 -19.51 14.95 -15.82
N LYS A 5 -20.22 14.26 -14.91
CA LYS A 5 -19.66 13.86 -13.59
C LYS A 5 -18.82 12.60 -13.63
N HIS A 6 -18.98 11.75 -14.65
CA HIS A 6 -18.18 10.53 -14.81
C HIS A 6 -16.76 10.82 -15.28
N LYS A 7 -16.53 11.91 -16.02
CA LYS A 7 -15.23 12.23 -16.63
C LYS A 7 -14.20 12.85 -15.67
N LEU A 8 -14.59 13.13 -14.42
CA LEU A 8 -13.73 13.76 -13.41
C LEU A 8 -13.16 12.76 -12.39
N ILE A 9 -13.71 11.55 -12.31
CA ILE A 9 -13.29 10.54 -11.34
C ILE A 9 -12.01 9.83 -11.84
N ASP A 10 -11.90 9.63 -13.16
CA ASP A 10 -10.79 8.88 -13.78
C ASP A 10 -9.45 9.66 -13.77
N TYR A 11 -9.50 11.00 -13.77
CA TYR A 11 -8.28 11.83 -13.82
C TYR A 11 -7.58 11.97 -12.45
N GLN A 12 -8.32 11.76 -11.35
CA GLN A 12 -7.77 11.82 -9.99
C GLN A 12 -6.90 10.60 -9.63
N ILE A 13 -7.12 9.46 -10.30
CA ILE A 13 -6.43 8.17 -10.05
C ILE A 13 -5.03 8.16 -10.67
N PHE A 14 -4.84 8.79 -11.82
CA PHE A 14 -3.56 8.79 -12.54
C PHE A 14 -2.49 9.70 -11.91
N ASN A 15 -2.92 10.66 -11.07
CA ASN A 15 -2.05 11.70 -10.50
C ASN A 15 -1.83 11.55 -8.98
N GLN A 16 -2.04 10.36 -8.40
CA GLN A 16 -1.49 9.97 -7.09
C GLN A 16 0.03 9.76 -7.21
N LYS A 17 0.74 10.86 -7.45
CA LYS A 17 2.18 11.11 -7.24
C LYS A 17 3.05 9.84 -7.21
N SER A 18 3.69 9.54 -8.35
CA SER A 18 4.69 8.48 -8.54
C SER A 18 5.63 8.28 -7.34
N CYS A 19 6.06 9.36 -6.67
CA CYS A 19 6.93 9.29 -5.49
C CYS A 19 6.33 8.51 -4.32
N GLN A 20 5.05 8.70 -3.98
CA GLN A 20 4.41 7.99 -2.86
C GLN A 20 4.25 6.50 -3.13
N THR A 21 3.97 6.13 -4.39
CA THR A 21 3.89 4.73 -4.80
C THR A 21 5.27 4.06 -4.84
N GLN A 22 6.30 4.82 -5.22
CA GLN A 22 7.69 4.33 -5.23
C GLN A 22 8.23 4.12 -3.81
N GLU A 23 7.91 5.03 -2.88
CA GLU A 23 8.25 4.89 -1.45
C GLU A 23 7.58 3.65 -0.84
N ASP A 24 6.28 3.42 -1.09
CA ASP A 24 5.57 2.23 -0.63
C ASP A 24 6.20 0.93 -1.15
N ILE A 25 6.56 0.89 -2.45
CA ILE A 25 7.24 -0.28 -3.03
C ILE A 25 8.59 -0.52 -2.33
N THR A 26 9.39 0.53 -2.14
CA THR A 26 10.72 0.42 -1.50
C THR A 26 10.60 -0.12 -0.08
N ILE A 27 9.63 0.37 0.70
CA ILE A 27 9.40 -0.10 2.07
C ILE A 27 8.96 -1.57 2.07
N ARG A 28 8.04 -1.96 1.17
CA ARG A 28 7.57 -3.36 1.08
C ARG A 28 8.67 -4.32 0.66
N GLU A 29 9.53 -3.92 -0.27
CA GLU A 29 10.71 -4.70 -0.65
C GLU A 29 11.66 -4.89 0.54
N GLN A 30 11.97 -3.82 1.27
CA GLN A 30 12.81 -3.91 2.45
C GLN A 30 12.20 -4.85 3.51
N GLN A 31 10.91 -4.68 3.83
CA GLN A 31 10.21 -5.51 4.80
C GLN A 31 10.16 -6.99 4.38
N TYR A 32 10.02 -7.25 3.07
CA TYR A 32 10.09 -8.61 2.53
C TYR A 32 11.45 -9.25 2.80
N PHE A 33 12.54 -8.57 2.45
CA PHE A 33 13.88 -9.10 2.67
C PHE A 33 14.25 -9.20 4.15
N ASP A 34 13.83 -8.24 4.98
CA ASP A 34 14.07 -8.29 6.42
C ASP A 34 13.39 -9.52 7.05
N TYR A 35 12.17 -9.88 6.62
CA TYR A 35 11.50 -11.10 7.07
C TYR A 35 12.25 -12.37 6.62
N PHE A 36 12.52 -12.52 5.33
CA PHE A 36 13.08 -13.76 4.78
C PHE A 36 14.58 -13.95 5.07
N LEU A 37 15.36 -12.87 5.13
CA LEU A 37 16.82 -12.93 5.24
C LEU A 37 17.35 -12.60 6.63
N LYS A 38 16.62 -11.80 7.41
CA LYS A 38 17.07 -11.34 8.74
C LYS A 38 16.24 -11.89 9.89
N GLY A 39 15.17 -12.62 9.61
CA GLY A 39 14.26 -13.14 10.64
C GLY A 39 13.50 -12.05 11.38
N ALA A 40 13.32 -10.87 10.76
CA ALA A 40 12.46 -9.83 11.30
C ALA A 40 11.01 -10.32 11.38
N PRO A 41 10.15 -9.73 12.23
CA PRO A 41 8.74 -10.12 12.28
C PRO A 41 8.02 -9.77 10.98
N MET A 42 7.03 -10.59 10.62
CA MET A 42 6.27 -10.45 9.37
C MET A 42 5.46 -9.13 9.36
N PRO A 43 5.42 -8.36 8.26
CA PRO A 43 4.57 -7.19 8.14
C PRO A 43 3.09 -7.55 7.93
N VAL A 44 2.17 -6.70 8.40
CA VAL A 44 0.71 -6.95 8.37
C VAL A 44 0.19 -7.12 6.95
N TRP A 45 0.67 -6.32 5.99
CA TRP A 45 0.26 -6.44 4.59
C TRP A 45 0.62 -7.80 3.96
N MET A 46 1.66 -8.47 4.44
CA MET A 46 2.05 -9.80 3.96
C MET A 46 1.19 -10.90 4.59
N ALA A 47 0.76 -10.70 5.84
CA ALA A 47 -0.08 -11.65 6.55
C ALA A 47 -1.57 -11.60 6.12
N LYS A 48 -2.12 -10.40 5.93
CA LYS A 48 -3.57 -10.18 5.74
C LYS A 48 -3.93 -9.49 4.42
N GLY A 49 -2.94 -8.97 3.70
CA GLY A 49 -3.20 -8.04 2.59
C GLY A 49 -3.67 -6.68 3.07
N VAL A 50 -3.84 -5.74 2.13
CA VAL A 50 -4.45 -4.43 2.37
C VAL A 50 -5.72 -4.33 1.54
N PRO A 51 -6.91 -4.17 2.15
CA PRO A 51 -8.15 -4.02 1.42
C PRO A 51 -8.12 -2.81 0.49
N ALA A 52 -8.71 -2.94 -0.71
CA ALA A 52 -8.78 -1.84 -1.67
C ALA A 52 -9.52 -0.60 -1.12
N VAL A 53 -10.43 -0.80 -0.16
CA VAL A 53 -11.19 0.26 0.54
C VAL A 53 -10.33 1.07 1.53
N ASP A 54 -9.24 0.50 2.00
CA ASP A 54 -8.33 1.11 2.98
C ASP A 54 -7.10 1.73 2.32
N LYS A 55 -6.90 1.49 1.02
CA LYS A 55 -5.81 2.05 0.22
C LYS A 55 -5.83 3.58 0.29
N GLY A 56 -4.76 4.17 0.81
CA GLY A 56 -4.63 5.62 1.04
C GLY A 56 -5.07 6.12 2.42
N LYS A 57 -5.60 5.23 3.28
CA LYS A 57 -5.86 5.48 4.71
C LYS A 57 -4.92 4.67 5.59
N ASP A 58 -4.76 3.39 5.27
CA ASP A 58 -3.84 2.47 5.93
C ASP A 58 -3.12 1.62 4.88
N TRP A 59 -1.79 1.54 5.02
CA TRP A 59 -0.92 0.79 4.11
C TRP A 59 -0.48 -0.55 4.71
N GLY A 60 -0.81 -0.85 5.97
CA GLY A 60 -0.50 -2.12 6.63
C GLY A 60 1.00 -2.36 6.81
N LEU A 61 1.79 -1.29 6.94
CA LEU A 61 3.25 -1.34 7.07
C LEU A 61 3.72 -1.70 8.49
N GLU A 62 2.80 -1.82 9.44
CA GLU A 62 3.10 -2.28 10.80
C GLU A 62 3.55 -3.75 10.81
N LEU A 63 4.34 -4.12 11.82
CA LEU A 63 4.79 -5.49 12.03
C LEU A 63 3.74 -6.25 12.86
N VAL A 64 3.48 -7.50 12.49
CA VAL A 64 2.67 -8.38 13.32
C VAL A 64 3.40 -8.56 14.65
N LYS A 65 2.70 -8.29 15.76
CA LYS A 65 3.27 -8.46 17.10
C LYS A 65 3.84 -9.88 17.22
N PRO A 66 5.15 -10.04 17.52
CA PRO A 66 5.68 -11.35 17.87
C PRO A 66 4.96 -11.83 19.13
N LEU A 67 4.55 -13.10 19.11
CA LEU A 67 3.96 -13.80 20.26
C LEU A 67 4.98 -13.95 21.39
#